data_AF-A0A220W6L0-F1
#
_entry.id   AF-A0A220W6L0-F1
#
_cell.length_a   1.000
_cell.length_b   1.000
_cell.length_c   1.000
_cell.angle_alpha   90.00
_cell.angle_beta   90.00
_cell.angle_gamma   90.00
#
_symmetry.space_group_name_H-M   'P 1'
#
loop_
_entity.id
_entity.type
_entity.pdbx_description
1 polymer ?
#
loop_
_entity_poly.entity_id
_entity_poly.type
_entity_poly.pdbx_seq_one_letter_code
_entity_poly.pdbx_strand_id
1 'polypeptide(L)'
;MKRTFDADRVNYLVNHETIRPTCGGDIGQPLDFTPLVNDRQNVFLDAEHGGLAFIWTAPRVFEVHVYLLPEGRGKWGFDFGMAARNYMADHADMLWARVDNPALRYFTMKAGFKPCGQQTIDIGQGPVVYDLYKWEY
;
A
#
# COMPACT_ATOMS: atom_id res chain seq x y z
N MET A 1 -10.30 0.56 -12.19
CA MET A 1 -9.73 -0.25 -11.09
C MET A 1 -10.27 -1.66 -11.19
N LYS A 2 -9.41 -2.67 -11.07
CA LYS A 2 -9.79 -4.09 -11.05
C LYS A 2 -8.92 -4.87 -10.06
N ARG A 3 -9.46 -5.94 -9.46
CA ARG A 3 -8.62 -6.90 -8.73
C ARG A 3 -7.71 -7.61 -9.74
N THR A 4 -6.44 -7.78 -9.39
CA THR A 4 -5.45 -8.44 -10.26
C THR A 4 -4.77 -9.60 -9.55
N PHE A 5 -4.32 -10.57 -10.35
CA PHE A 5 -3.43 -11.67 -9.95
C PHE A 5 -2.21 -11.71 -10.89
N ASP A 6 -1.97 -10.62 -11.62
CA ASP A 6 -0.86 -10.46 -12.55
C ASP A 6 0.40 -10.06 -11.77
N ALA A 7 1.21 -11.06 -11.44
CA ALA A 7 2.44 -10.86 -10.70
C ALA A 7 3.46 -10.03 -11.49
N ASP A 8 3.50 -10.16 -12.82
CA ASP A 8 4.43 -9.40 -13.67
C ASP A 8 4.10 -7.91 -13.62
N ARG A 9 2.82 -7.55 -13.68
CA ARG A 9 2.37 -6.15 -13.52
C ARG A 9 2.72 -5.60 -12.15
N VAL A 10 2.49 -6.36 -11.08
CA VAL A 10 2.81 -5.91 -9.71
C VAL A 10 4.32 -5.75 -9.54
N ASN A 11 5.11 -6.74 -9.99
CA ASN A 11 6.56 -6.71 -9.95
C ASN A 11 7.13 -5.53 -10.77
N TYR A 12 6.54 -5.22 -11.93
CA TYR A 12 6.90 -4.03 -12.69
C TYR A 12 6.68 -2.73 -11.88
N LEU A 13 5.53 -2.59 -11.21
CA LEU A 13 5.22 -1.38 -10.45
C LEU A 13 6.13 -1.21 -9.24
N VAL A 14 6.28 -2.25 -8.39
CA VAL A 14 7.08 -2.14 -7.16
C VAL A 14 8.58 -1.96 -7.44
N ASN A 15 9.06 -2.41 -8.60
CA ASN A 15 10.44 -2.24 -9.03
C ASN A 15 10.66 -1.04 -9.96
N HIS A 16 9.62 -0.25 -10.26
CA HIS A 16 9.78 0.97 -11.04
C HIS A 16 10.74 1.93 -10.32
N GLU A 17 11.64 2.58 -11.06
CA GLU A 17 12.72 3.41 -10.48
C GLU A 17 12.22 4.52 -9.55
N THR A 18 11.01 5.04 -9.80
CA THR A 18 10.39 6.09 -8.99
C THR A 18 9.55 5.58 -7.82
N ILE A 19 9.34 4.26 -7.72
CA ILE A 19 8.52 3.59 -6.69
C ILE A 19 9.43 2.77 -5.77
N ARG A 20 10.35 1.98 -6.33
CA ARG A 20 11.26 1.08 -5.61
C ARG A 20 11.96 1.72 -4.40
N PRO A 21 12.46 2.98 -4.46
CA PRO A 21 13.10 3.63 -3.32
C PRO A 21 12.16 3.86 -2.11
N THR A 22 10.84 3.78 -2.33
CA THR A 22 9.82 3.95 -1.28
C THR A 22 9.32 2.62 -0.73
N CYS A 23 9.70 1.50 -1.34
CA CYS A 23 9.40 0.16 -0.83
C CYS A 23 10.48 -0.30 0.13
N GLY A 24 10.09 -1.05 1.17
CA GLY A 24 11.02 -1.65 2.14
C GLY A 24 12.00 -2.67 1.52
N GLY A 25 12.77 -3.34 2.37
CA GLY A 25 13.79 -4.33 1.98
C GLY A 25 15.05 -3.71 1.35
N ASP A 26 15.96 -4.51 0.80
CA ASP A 26 17.22 -3.99 0.22
C ASP A 26 16.98 -3.24 -1.09
N ILE A 27 17.08 -1.91 -1.09
CA ILE A 27 16.86 -1.02 -2.26
C ILE A 27 17.71 -1.43 -3.48
N GLY A 28 18.86 -2.06 -3.27
CA GLY A 28 19.73 -2.56 -4.35
C GLY A 28 19.25 -3.84 -5.02
N GLN A 29 18.18 -4.47 -4.51
CA GLN A 29 17.63 -5.72 -5.02
C GLN A 29 16.19 -5.53 -5.52
N PRO A 30 15.81 -6.18 -6.64
CA PRO A 30 14.42 -6.24 -7.06
C PRO A 30 13.59 -7.01 -6.04
N LEU A 31 12.36 -6.54 -5.83
CA LEU A 31 11.36 -7.23 -5.02
C LEU A 31 10.60 -8.23 -5.90
N ASP A 32 10.32 -9.41 -5.36
CA ASP A 32 9.42 -10.39 -5.97
C ASP A 32 8.14 -10.54 -5.13
N PHE A 33 7.05 -10.00 -5.67
CA PHE A 33 5.72 -10.05 -5.09
C PHE A 33 4.91 -11.27 -5.55
N THR A 34 5.47 -12.14 -6.39
CA THR A 34 4.77 -13.35 -6.87
C THR A 34 4.16 -14.18 -5.74
N PRO A 35 4.85 -14.45 -4.60
CA PRO A 35 4.24 -15.18 -3.49
C PRO A 35 3.05 -14.45 -2.88
N LEU A 36 3.13 -13.13 -2.75
CA LEU A 36 2.06 -12.30 -2.18
C LEU A 36 0.85 -12.24 -3.11
N VAL A 37 1.07 -12.12 -4.42
CA VAL A 37 0.01 -12.10 -5.43
C VAL A 37 -0.70 -13.45 -5.53
N ASN A 38 0.04 -14.56 -5.35
CA ASN A 38 -0.51 -15.90 -5.37
C ASN A 38 -1.34 -16.24 -4.11
N ASP A 39 -1.07 -15.57 -2.99
CA ASP A 39 -1.89 -15.70 -1.79
C ASP A 39 -3.24 -14.97 -1.96
N ARG A 40 -4.32 -15.75 -2.02
CA ARG A 40 -5.68 -15.26 -2.25
C ARG A 40 -6.24 -14.48 -1.07
N GLN A 41 -5.61 -14.53 0.10
CA GLN A 41 -5.95 -13.67 1.23
C GLN A 41 -5.59 -12.22 0.93
N ASN A 42 -4.51 -11.97 0.18
CA ASN A 42 -4.15 -10.63 -0.23
C ASN A 42 -5.08 -10.10 -1.33
N VAL A 43 -5.24 -8.78 -1.36
CA VAL A 43 -6.00 -8.10 -2.40
C VAL A 43 -5.07 -7.12 -3.12
N PHE A 44 -4.85 -7.34 -4.41
CA PHE A 44 -4.15 -6.43 -5.28
C PHE A 44 -5.15 -5.75 -6.21
N LEU A 45 -5.15 -4.43 -6.23
CA LEU A 45 -5.98 -3.62 -7.12
C LEU A 45 -5.08 -2.89 -8.11
N ASP A 46 -5.35 -3.07 -9.40
CA ASP A 46 -4.61 -2.46 -10.51
C ASP A 46 -5.47 -1.41 -11.24
N ALA A 47 -4.78 -0.38 -11.71
CA ALA A 47 -5.31 0.72 -12.48
C ALA A 47 -4.22 1.28 -13.42
N GLU A 48 -4.62 2.21 -14.29
CA GLU A 48 -3.78 2.72 -15.39
C GLU A 48 -2.39 3.18 -14.93
N HIS A 49 -2.33 4.01 -13.89
CA HIS A 49 -1.09 4.62 -13.40
C HIS A 49 -0.53 3.97 -12.13
N GLY A 50 -0.96 2.76 -11.77
CA GLY A 50 -0.40 2.06 -10.61
C GLY A 50 -1.36 1.08 -9.95
N GLY A 51 -1.06 0.72 -8.71
CA GLY A 51 -1.84 -0.23 -7.94
C GLY A 51 -1.77 0.00 -6.43
N LEU A 52 -2.67 -0.68 -5.72
CA LEU A 52 -2.61 -0.84 -4.27
C LEU A 52 -2.55 -2.32 -3.93
N ALA A 53 -1.78 -2.65 -2.89
CA ALA A 53 -1.82 -3.96 -2.26
C ALA A 53 -2.41 -3.83 -0.85
N PHE A 54 -3.31 -4.75 -0.52
CA PHE A 54 -3.87 -4.95 0.80
C PHE A 54 -3.37 -6.31 1.29
N ILE A 55 -2.34 -6.28 2.13
CA ILE A 55 -1.66 -7.46 2.64
C ILE A 55 -2.38 -7.94 3.89
N TRP A 56 -2.85 -9.19 3.87
CA TRP A 56 -3.58 -9.79 4.97
C TRP A 56 -2.70 -9.88 6.22
N THR A 57 -3.24 -9.47 7.36
CA THR A 57 -2.53 -9.50 8.66
C THR A 57 -3.31 -10.23 9.75
N ALA A 58 -4.65 -10.19 9.68
CA ALA A 58 -5.57 -10.95 10.52
C ALA A 58 -6.94 -11.02 9.80
N PRO A 59 -7.91 -11.83 10.25
CA PRO A 59 -9.24 -11.89 9.65
C PRO A 59 -9.85 -10.49 9.48
N ARG A 60 -10.13 -10.11 8.23
CA ARG A 60 -10.67 -8.79 7.85
C ARG A 60 -9.80 -7.58 8.23
N VAL A 61 -8.50 -7.80 8.45
CA VAL A 61 -7.51 -6.74 8.76
C VAL A 61 -6.35 -6.78 7.77
N PHE A 62 -6.09 -5.63 7.12
CA PHE A 62 -5.10 -5.54 6.04
C PHE A 62 -4.14 -4.36 6.20
N GLU A 63 -2.88 -4.56 5.87
CA GLU A 63 -1.91 -3.48 5.66
C GLU A 63 -2.03 -2.94 4.22
N VAL A 64 -2.08 -1.63 4.05
CA VAL A 64 -2.21 -0.98 2.75
C VAL A 64 -0.85 -0.50 2.26
N HIS A 65 -0.54 -0.84 1.01
CA HIS A 65 0.64 -0.38 0.29
C HIS A 65 0.23 0.25 -1.05
N VAL A 66 0.88 1.36 -1.41
CA VAL A 66 0.50 2.19 -2.57
C VAL A 66 1.68 2.27 -3.54
N TYR A 67 1.45 1.92 -4.82
CA TYR A 67 2.48 1.94 -5.86
C TYR A 67 1.98 2.74 -7.06
N LEU A 68 2.32 4.03 -7.10
CA LEU A 68 1.86 4.96 -8.15
C LEU A 68 3.02 5.44 -9.03
N LEU A 69 2.87 5.23 -10.33
CA LEU A 69 3.71 5.84 -11.35
C LEU A 69 3.59 7.38 -11.25
N PRO A 70 4.61 8.14 -11.71
CA PRO A 70 4.60 9.60 -11.62
C PRO A 70 3.32 10.25 -12.15
N GLU A 71 2.78 9.73 -13.25
CA GLU A 71 1.58 10.22 -13.94
C GLU A 71 0.30 10.03 -13.10
N GLY A 72 0.29 9.05 -12.19
CA GLY A 72 -0.84 8.75 -11.32
C GLY A 72 -0.85 9.54 -10.02
N ARG A 73 0.19 10.34 -9.73
CA ARG A 73 0.30 11.05 -8.44
C ARG A 73 -0.65 12.25 -8.37
N GLY A 74 -0.94 12.71 -7.16
CA GLY A 74 -1.84 13.84 -6.93
C GLY A 74 -3.32 13.43 -6.98
N LYS A 75 -4.15 14.19 -7.70
CA LYS A 75 -5.62 14.01 -7.68
C LYS A 75 -6.04 12.61 -8.13
N TRP A 76 -5.45 12.10 -9.21
CA TRP A 76 -5.80 10.77 -9.72
C TRP A 76 -5.53 9.68 -8.67
N GLY A 77 -4.33 9.68 -8.08
CA GLY A 77 -3.94 8.73 -7.06
C GLY A 77 -4.78 8.83 -5.80
N PHE A 78 -5.21 10.04 -5.44
CA PHE A 78 -6.15 10.26 -4.35
C PHE A 78 -7.53 9.65 -4.63
N ASP A 79 -8.11 9.94 -5.79
CA ASP A 79 -9.41 9.39 -6.18
C ASP A 79 -9.34 7.84 -6.28
N PHE A 80 -8.24 7.31 -6.80
CA PHE A 80 -7.98 5.88 -6.86
C PHE A 80 -7.86 5.25 -5.46
N GLY A 81 -7.10 5.87 -4.54
CA GLY A 81 -6.98 5.41 -3.15
C GLY A 81 -8.32 5.40 -2.42
N MET A 82 -9.17 6.42 -2.64
CA MET A 82 -10.53 6.46 -2.10
C MET A 82 -11.42 5.37 -2.67
N ALA A 83 -11.36 5.13 -3.98
CA ALA A 83 -12.10 4.05 -4.63
C ALA A 83 -11.66 2.68 -4.11
N ALA A 84 -10.34 2.47 -3.95
CA ALA A 84 -9.76 1.25 -3.42
C ALA A 84 -10.17 0.99 -1.96
N ARG A 85 -10.14 2.02 -1.10
CA ARG A 85 -10.64 1.94 0.27
C ARG A 85 -12.12 1.57 0.31
N ASN A 86 -12.95 2.22 -0.52
CA ASN A 86 -14.38 1.91 -0.59
C ASN A 86 -14.63 0.47 -1.06
N TYR A 87 -13.85 -0.02 -2.03
CA TYR A 87 -13.88 -1.44 -2.41
C TYR A 87 -13.57 -2.35 -1.22
N MET A 88 -12.59 -2.00 -0.39
CA MET A 88 -12.22 -2.78 0.78
C MET A 88 -13.23 -2.72 1.93
N ALA A 89 -14.18 -1.78 1.95
CA ALA A 89 -15.18 -1.68 3.01
C ALA A 89 -16.07 -2.95 3.13
N ASP A 90 -16.31 -3.66 2.02
CA ASP A 90 -17.05 -4.93 2.05
C ASP A 90 -16.17 -6.12 2.50
N HIS A 91 -14.85 -5.94 2.52
CA HIS A 91 -13.87 -7.03 2.72
C HIS A 91 -13.05 -6.91 4.02
N ALA A 92 -12.98 -5.71 4.61
CA ALA A 92 -12.16 -5.39 5.76
C ALA A 92 -12.97 -4.67 6.83
N ASP A 93 -12.70 -4.99 8.09
CA ASP A 93 -13.14 -4.22 9.26
C ASP A 93 -12.10 -3.15 9.61
N MET A 94 -10.83 -3.41 9.28
CA MET A 94 -9.73 -2.50 9.54
C MET A 94 -8.70 -2.52 8.41
N LEU A 95 -8.28 -1.33 7.99
CA LEU A 95 -7.09 -1.11 7.18
C LEU A 95 -6.05 -0.38 8.03
N TRP A 96 -4.77 -0.71 7.84
CA TRP A 96 -3.70 0.02 8.49
C TRP A 96 -2.55 0.33 7.53
N ALA A 97 -1.78 1.36 7.84
CA ALA A 97 -0.66 1.79 7.02
C ALA A 97 0.50 2.28 7.89
N ARG A 98 1.72 2.04 7.41
CA ARG A 98 2.95 2.62 7.93
C ARG A 98 3.21 3.95 7.22
N VAL A 99 3.47 5.01 8.00
CA VAL A 99 3.69 6.35 7.46
C VAL A 99 4.95 6.95 8.08
N ASP A 100 5.91 7.34 7.24
CA ASP A 100 7.21 7.89 7.63
C ASP A 100 7.47 9.32 7.13
N ASN A 101 6.62 9.84 6.24
CA ASN A 101 6.84 11.15 5.63
C ASN A 101 5.57 12.04 5.58
N PRO A 102 5.73 13.38 5.54
CA PRO A 102 4.58 14.30 5.59
C PRO A 102 3.61 14.20 4.42
N ALA A 103 4.09 13.89 3.21
CA ALA A 103 3.24 13.79 2.02
C ALA A 103 2.31 12.57 2.12
N LEU A 104 2.84 11.42 2.50
CA LEU A 104 2.07 10.21 2.74
C LEU A 104 1.13 10.38 3.93
N ARG A 105 1.54 11.10 4.98
CA ARG A 105 0.66 11.45 6.11
C ARG A 105 -0.57 12.24 5.67
N TYR A 106 -0.37 13.29 4.87
CA TYR A 106 -1.48 14.09 4.33
C TYR A 106 -2.44 13.23 3.51
N PHE A 107 -1.91 12.41 2.60
CA PHE A 107 -2.69 11.50 1.78
C PHE A 107 -3.51 10.52 2.63
N THR A 108 -2.86 9.87 3.59
CA THR A 108 -3.45 8.86 4.49
C THR A 108 -4.59 9.45 5.32
N MET A 109 -4.39 10.65 5.89
CA MET A 109 -5.43 11.35 6.65
C MET A 109 -6.61 11.76 5.76
N LYS A 110 -6.35 12.25 4.53
CA LYS A 110 -7.41 12.59 3.58
C LYS A 110 -8.20 11.37 3.10
N ALA A 111 -7.57 10.20 3.09
CA ALA A 111 -8.24 8.93 2.83
C ALA A 111 -9.11 8.44 4.01
N GLY A 112 -9.15 9.18 5.13
CA GLY A 112 -9.98 8.89 6.30
C GLY A 112 -9.30 8.04 7.37
N PHE A 113 -8.01 7.72 7.21
CA PHE A 113 -7.25 7.05 8.26
C PHE A 113 -6.94 8.04 9.39
N LYS A 114 -6.82 7.53 10.62
CA LYS A 114 -6.47 8.28 11.81
C LYS A 114 -5.17 7.73 12.42
N PRO A 115 -4.29 8.59 12.97
CA PRO A 115 -3.15 8.11 13.74
C PRO A 115 -3.65 7.35 14.97
N CYS A 116 -3.03 6.23 15.30
CA CYS A 116 -3.43 5.42 16.46
C CYS A 116 -2.46 5.51 17.65
N GLY A 117 -1.46 6.40 17.58
CA GLY A 117 -0.44 6.57 18.63
C GLY A 117 0.53 5.40 18.78
N GLN A 118 0.53 4.45 17.83
CA GLN A 118 1.45 3.32 17.80
C GLN A 118 2.52 3.57 16.74
N GLN A 119 3.71 3.02 16.99
CA GLN A 119 4.82 3.05 16.05
C GLN A 119 5.33 1.64 15.81
N THR A 120 5.91 1.41 14.64
CA THR A 120 6.66 0.19 14.33
C THR A 120 8.00 0.54 13.73
N ILE A 121 8.94 -0.41 13.79
CA ILE A 121 10.28 -0.25 13.24
C ILE A 121 10.43 -1.30 12.15
N ASP A 122 10.77 -0.87 10.94
CA ASP A 122 11.31 -1.82 9.96
C ASP A 122 12.77 -2.09 10.34
N ILE A 123 13.14 -3.37 10.46
CA ILE A 123 14.50 -3.78 10.80
C ILE A 123 15.30 -4.01 9.50
N GLY A 124 14.64 -4.10 8.34
CA GLY A 124 15.25 -4.42 7.05
C GLY A 124 16.09 -3.30 6.44
N GLN A 125 15.64 -2.04 6.53
CA GLN A 125 16.38 -0.88 6.00
C GLN A 125 17.17 -0.10 7.07
N GLY A 126 17.33 -0.67 8.27
CA GLY A 126 17.73 0.06 9.47
C GLY A 126 16.52 0.64 10.20
N PRO A 127 16.65 1.17 11.43
CA PRO A 127 15.51 1.46 12.30
C PRO A 127 14.73 2.70 11.83
N VAL A 128 13.95 2.54 10.75
CA VAL A 128 12.98 3.54 10.31
C VAL A 128 11.75 3.39 11.18
N VAL A 129 11.44 4.44 11.93
CA VAL A 129 10.25 4.52 12.77
C VAL A 129 9.08 4.95 11.89
N TYR A 130 8.05 4.12 11.85
CA TYR A 130 6.80 4.41 11.16
C TYR A 130 5.71 4.72 12.17
N ASP A 131 4.97 5.81 11.94
CA ASP A 131 3.71 6.04 12.62
C ASP A 131 2.63 5.14 11.99
N LEU A 132 1.83 4.50 12.84
CA LEU A 132 0.71 3.67 12.39
C LEU A 132 -0.58 4.48 12.28
N TYR A 133 -1.24 4.32 11.15
CA TYR A 133 -2.53 4.89 10.84
C TYR A 133 -3.53 3.78 10.61
N LYS A 134 -4.77 3.98 11.07
CA LYS A 134 -5.87 3.01 10.93
C LYS A 134 -7.09 3.63 10.30
N TRP A 135 -7.77 2.87 9.47
CA TRP A 135 -9.13 3.14 9.01
C TRP A 135 -10.00 1.97 9.47
N GLU A 136 -11.10 2.28 10.13
CA GLU A 136 -12.06 1.33 10.68
C GLU A 136 -13.42 1.71 10.12
N TYR A 137 -14.21 0.70 9.74
CA TYR A 137 -15.57 0.88 9.22
C TYR A 137 -16.60 0.94 10.36
#